data_AF-W4K3K7-F1
#
_entry.id   AF-W4K3K7-F1
#
_cell.length_a   1.000
_cell.length_b   1.000
_cell.length_c   1.000
_cell.angle_alpha   90.00
_cell.angle_beta   90.00
_cell.angle_gamma   90.00
#
_symmetry.space_group_name_H-M   'P 1'
#
loop_
_entity.id
_entity.type
_entity.pdbx_description
1 polymer ?
#
loop_
_entity_poly.entity_id
_entity_poly.type
_entity_poly.pdbx_seq_one_letter_code
_entity_poly.pdbx_strand_id
1 'polypeptide(L)' 'VLHRGKIYVPQDEQLRRDIIKLNHDNLAAGHPGQRGTLAAVGQEFTWPGISNTIHQYVEGCATCQSTKNDTHP' A
#
# COMPACT_ATOMS: atom_id res chain seq x y z
N VAL A 1 0.29 18.65 -8.49
CA VAL A 1 -0.91 18.73 -9.38
C VAL A 1 -1.97 17.79 -8.82
N LEU A 2 -3.21 18.25 -8.64
CA LEU A 2 -4.32 17.41 -8.21
C LEU A 2 -4.99 16.76 -9.42
N HIS A 3 -5.23 15.45 -9.39
CA HIS A 3 -5.97 14.71 -10.40
C HIS A 3 -7.22 14.10 -9.75
N ARG A 4 -8.41 14.57 -10.16
CA ARG A 4 -9.71 14.16 -9.57
C ARG A 4 -9.77 14.32 -8.05
N GLY A 5 -9.21 15.42 -7.53
CA GLY A 5 -9.18 15.71 -6.10
C GLY A 5 -8.11 14.96 -5.30
N LYS A 6 -7.26 14.15 -5.95
CA LYS A 6 -6.17 13.40 -5.32
C LYS A 6 -4.82 13.91 -5.78
N ILE A 7 -3.79 13.73 -4.95
CA ILE A 7 -2.41 14.06 -5.27
C ILE A 7 -1.91 13.06 -6.31
N TYR A 8 -1.60 13.56 -7.51
CA TYR A 8 -1.00 12.73 -8.55
C TYR A 8 0.48 12.50 -8.21
N VAL A 9 0.86 11.23 -8.11
CA VAL A 9 2.25 10.82 -7.87
C VAL A 9 2.91 10.51 -9.21
N PRO A 10 4.03 11.18 -9.57
CA PRO A 10 4.75 10.89 -10.81
C PRO A 10 5.29 9.46 -10.84
N GLN A 11 5.89 9.06 -11.95
CA GLN A 11 6.57 7.77 -12.09
C GLN A 11 7.90 7.76 -11.32
N ASP A 12 7.80 7.94 -10.01
CA ASP A 12 8.88 7.81 -9.05
C ASP A 12 8.55 6.61 -8.15
N GLU A 13 9.24 5.52 -8.42
CA GLU A 13 9.03 4.25 -7.74
C GLU A 13 9.41 4.30 -6.25
N GLN A 14 10.38 5.15 -5.89
CA GLN A 14 10.78 5.31 -4.49
C GLN A 14 9.70 6.07 -3.73
N LEU A 15 9.23 7.20 -4.28
CA LEU A 15 8.17 7.99 -3.67
C LEU A 15 6.87 7.18 -3.51
N ARG A 16 6.50 6.40 -4.54
CA ARG A 16 5.32 5.51 -4.45
C ARG A 16 5.47 4.47 -3.36
N ARG A 17 6.65 3.84 -3.24
CA ARG A 17 6.94 2.89 -2.15
C ARG A 17 6.88 3.54 -0.79
N ASP A 18 7.44 4.73 -0.62
CA ASP A 18 7.45 5.43 0.66
C ASP A 18 6.03 5.82 1.11
N ILE A 19 5.17 6.23 0.17
CA ILE A 19 3.74 6.48 0.44
C ILE A 19 3.05 5.19 0.89
N ILE A 20 3.27 4.07 0.20
CA ILE A 20 2.65 2.78 0.57
C ILE A 20 3.15 2.34 1.94
N LYS A 21 4.46 2.43 2.19
CA LYS A 21 5.09 2.11 3.46
C LYS A 21 4.49 2.88 4.62
N LEU A 22 4.34 4.20 4.47
CA LEU A 22 3.75 5.05 5.51
C LEU A 22 2.32 4.61 5.89
N ASN A 23 1.56 4.11 4.91
CA ASN A 23 0.17 3.69 5.11
C ASN A 23 0.05 2.20 5.54
N HIS A 24 1.01 1.35 5.17
CA HIS A 24 0.98 -0.08 5.45
C HIS A 24 1.74 -0.45 6.73
N ASP A 25 2.95 0.07 6.92
CA ASP A 25 3.85 -0.27 8.04
C ASP A 25 3.52 0.51 9.32
N ASN A 26 2.55 1.43 9.28
CA ASN A 26 2.12 2.14 10.47
C ASN A 26 1.52 1.14 11.47
N LEU A 27 2.12 1.04 12.66
CA LEU A 27 1.65 0.15 13.74
C LEU A 27 0.17 0.36 14.07
N ALA A 28 -0.32 1.61 13.95
CA ALA A 28 -1.73 1.93 14.15
C ALA A 28 -2.65 1.39 13.03
N ALA A 29 -2.13 1.19 11.82
CA ALA A 29 -2.88 0.63 10.69
C ALA A 29 -2.93 -0.91 10.72
N GLY A 30 -2.07 -1.56 11.51
CA GLY A 30 -2.10 -3.00 11.73
C GLY A 30 -1.77 -3.84 10.50
N HIS A 31 -0.85 -3.39 9.64
CA HIS A 31 -0.47 -4.08 8.40
C HIS A 31 -1.68 -4.50 7.55
N PRO A 32 -2.50 -3.53 7.08
CA PRO A 32 -3.70 -3.85 6.36
C PRO A 32 -3.35 -4.63 5.08
N GLY A 33 -4.15 -5.64 4.75
CA GLY A 33 -4.02 -6.36 3.49
C GLY A 33 -4.23 -5.44 2.27
N GLN A 34 -3.98 -5.97 1.08
CA GLN A 34 -3.96 -5.21 -0.19
C GLN A 34 -5.14 -4.24 -0.37
N ARG A 35 -6.37 -4.69 -0.11
CA ARG A 35 -7.58 -3.85 -0.24
C ARG A 35 -7.63 -2.71 0.78
N GLY A 36 -7.17 -2.96 2.00
CA GLY A 36 -7.10 -1.95 3.06
C GLY A 36 -6.05 -0.89 2.75
N THR A 37 -4.85 -1.31 2.32
CA THR A 37 -3.80 -0.39 1.89
C THR A 37 -4.24 0.44 0.68
N LEU A 38 -4.90 -0.16 -0.31
CA LEU A 38 -5.44 0.57 -1.46
C LEU A 38 -6.51 1.59 -1.05
N ALA A 39 -7.39 1.24 -0.10
CA ALA A 39 -8.41 2.16 0.38
C ALA A 39 -7.79 3.37 1.10
N ALA A 40 -6.75 3.16 1.91
CA ALA A 40 -6.03 4.21 2.63
C ALA A 40 -5.25 5.12 1.68
N VAL A 41 -4.33 4.57 0.89
CA VAL A 41 -3.50 5.34 -0.05
C VAL A 41 -4.38 6.04 -1.09
N GLY A 42 -5.42 5.36 -1.56
CA GLY A 42 -6.35 5.87 -2.56
C GLY A 42 -7.25 7.01 -2.09
N GLN A 43 -7.30 7.36 -0.80
CA GLN A 43 -8.01 8.57 -0.35
C GLN A 43 -7.32 9.83 -0.87
N GLU A 44 -5.99 9.88 -0.73
CA GLU A 44 -5.21 11.09 -0.94
C GLU A 44 -4.36 11.03 -2.20
N PHE A 45 -3.96 9.84 -2.66
CA PHE A 45 -3.01 9.67 -3.76
C PHE A 45 -3.60 8.91 -4.94
N THR A 46 -3.07 9.20 -6.13
CA THR A 46 -3.42 8.47 -7.35
C THR A 46 -2.25 8.42 -8.33
N TRP A 47 -2.10 7.29 -9.01
CA TRP A 47 -1.22 7.12 -10.18
C TRP A 47 -1.68 5.93 -11.02
N PRO A 48 -1.28 5.83 -12.30
CA PRO A 48 -1.57 4.67 -13.12
C PRO A 48 -0.94 3.41 -12.51
N GLY A 49 -1.74 2.37 -12.26
CA GLY A 49 -1.24 1.11 -11.70
C GLY A 49 -1.09 1.08 -10.17
N ILE A 50 -1.65 2.05 -9.43
CA ILE A 50 -1.62 2.09 -7.96
C ILE A 50 -1.95 0.76 -7.28
N SER A 51 -2.98 0.06 -7.75
CA SER A 51 -3.34 -1.25 -7.22
C SER A 51 -2.24 -2.31 -7.40
N ASN A 52 -1.50 -2.27 -8.52
CA ASN A 52 -0.43 -3.22 -8.78
C ASN A 52 0.80 -2.94 -7.91
N THR A 53 1.17 -1.67 -7.74
CA THR A 53 2.27 -1.27 -6.85
C THR A 53 1.98 -1.68 -5.41
N ILE A 54 0.74 -1.47 -4.95
CA ILE A 54 0.31 -1.89 -3.60
C ILE A 54 0.29 -3.41 -3.47
N HIS A 55 -0.18 -4.12 -4.50
CA HIS A 55 -0.19 -5.58 -4.52
C HIS A 55 1.22 -6.14 -4.27
N GLN A 56 2.18 -5.70 -5.08
CA GLN A 56 3.58 -6.14 -4.98
C GLN A 56 4.21 -5.80 -3.62
N TYR A 57 3.90 -4.62 -3.07
CA TYR A 57 4.41 -4.22 -1.76
C TYR A 57 3.88 -5.12 -0.64
N VAL A 58 2.57 -5.34 -0.57
CA VAL A 58 1.95 -6.15 0.49
C VAL A 58 2.31 -7.63 0.34
N GLU A 59 2.46 -8.12 -0.89
CA GLU A 59 2.94 -9.48 -1.14
C GLU A 59 4.36 -9.69 -0.61
N GLY A 60 5.24 -8.69 -0.71
CA GLY A 60 6.59 -8.72 -0.15
C GLY A 60 6.70 -8.45 1.37
N CYS A 61 5.60 -8.15 2.06
CA CYS A 61 5.63 -7.83 3.49
C CYS A 61 5.80 -9.10 4.35
N ALA A 62 6.96 -9.28 4.97
CA ALA A 62 7.26 -10.43 5.83
C ALA A 62 6.23 -10.63 6.95
N THR A 63 5.84 -9.57 7.67
CA THR A 63 4.85 -9.63 8.75
C THR A 63 3.49 -10.14 8.28
N CYS A 64 3.03 -9.65 7.12
CA CYS A 64 1.79 -10.10 6.51
C CYS A 64 1.86 -11.56 6.07
N GLN A 65 3.02 -12.00 5.57
CA GLN A 65 3.18 -13.39 5.13
C GLN A 65 3.23 -14.33 6.33
N SER A 66 4.02 -14.05 7.37
CA SER A 66 4.11 -14.86 8.59
C SER A 66 2.73 -15.15 9.18
N THR A 67 1.91 -14.12 9.33
CA THR A 67 0.53 -14.25 9.88
C THR A 67 -0.38 -15.15 9.03
N LYS A 68 -0.15 -15.22 7.71
CA LYS A 68 -0.92 -16.12 6.82
C LYS A 68 -0.44 -17.57 6.91
N ASN A 69 0.84 -17.78 7.18
CA ASN A 69 1.43 -19.11 7.32
C ASN A 69 1.05 -19.77 8.65
N ASP A 70 0.73 -18.98 9.67
CA ASP A 70 0.23 -19.42 10.98
C ASP A 70 -1.23 -19.90 10.94
N THR A 71 -1.63 -20.58 9.86
CA THR A 71 -2.83 -21.43 9.88
C THR A 71 -2.42 -22.77 10.49
N HIS A 72 -2.60 -22.91 11.80
CA HIS A 72 -2.38 -24.14 12.57
C HIS A 72 -3.05 -25.36 11.87
N PRO A 73 -2.41 -26.55 11.79
CA PRO A 73 -3.09 -27.80 11.49
C PRO A 73 -4.09 -28.22 12.59
#